data_AF-A0A430HDK5-F1
#
_entry.id   AF-A0A430HDK5-F1
#
_cell.length_a   1.000
_cell.length_b   1.000
_cell.length_c   1.000
_cell.angle_alpha   90.00
_cell.angle_beta   90.00
_cell.angle_gamma   90.00
#
_symmetry.space_group_name_H-M   'P 1'
#
loop_
_entity.id
_entity.type
_entity.pdbx_description
1 polymer ?
#
loop_
_entity_poly.entity_id
_entity_poly.type
_entity_poly.pdbx_seq_one_letter_code
_entity_poly.pdbx_strand_id
1 'polypeptide(L)'
;MLSLHTNNAALSAQNSINRTQGSLSTSMTRLSTGYRINSSMDDAAGLQIATRLKAQTSGMAVAMRNTQNSTSMLQTAEGALDEVSNMLVRM
;
A
#
# COMPACT_ATOMS: atom_id res chain seq x y z
N MET A 1 -40.78 -4.15 36.78
CA MET A 1 -40.11 -4.85 37.89
C MET A 1 -38.61 -4.73 37.71
N LEU A 2 -37.91 -4.01 38.62
CA LEU A 2 -36.47 -4.16 38.76
C LEU A 2 -36.20 -5.55 39.33
N SER A 3 -35.57 -6.42 38.55
CA SER A 3 -35.04 -7.70 39.03
C SER A 3 -33.88 -7.40 39.99
N LEU A 4 -33.96 -7.87 41.24
CA LEU A 4 -32.88 -7.75 42.23
C LEU A 4 -31.62 -8.54 41.85
N HIS A 5 -31.74 -9.50 40.92
CA HIS A 5 -30.63 -10.36 40.47
C HIS A 5 -29.98 -9.88 39.16
N THR A 6 -30.64 -9.02 38.38
CA THR A 6 -30.10 -8.54 37.09
C THR A 6 -30.25 -7.03 36.97
N ASN A 7 -29.13 -6.31 37.10
CA ASN A 7 -29.09 -4.87 36.95
C ASN A 7 -29.06 -4.49 35.45
N ASN A 8 -30.24 -4.27 34.87
CA ASN A 8 -30.39 -3.93 33.45
C ASN A 8 -29.67 -2.62 33.06
N ALA A 9 -29.58 -1.64 33.97
CA ALA A 9 -28.86 -0.39 33.73
C ALA A 9 -27.33 -0.64 33.66
N ALA A 10 -26.79 -1.45 34.57
CA ALA A 10 -25.38 -1.85 34.54
C ALA A 10 -25.05 -2.69 33.30
N LEU A 11 -25.92 -3.62 32.90
CA LEU A 11 -25.78 -4.39 31.65
C LEU A 11 -25.77 -3.47 30.41
N SER A 12 -26.65 -2.47 30.37
CA SER A 12 -26.70 -1.50 29.27
C SER A 12 -25.45 -0.62 29.22
N ALA A 13 -24.95 -0.19 30.39
CA ALA A 13 -23.68 0.53 30.50
C ALA A 13 -22.49 -0.34 30.06
N GLN A 14 -22.42 -1.59 30.50
CA GLN A 14 -21.38 -2.54 30.11
C GLN A 14 -21.37 -2.80 28.60
N ASN A 15 -22.55 -2.98 27.99
CA ASN A 15 -22.66 -3.13 26.54
C ASN A 15 -22.18 -1.88 25.79
N SER A 16 -22.48 -0.69 26.32
CA SER A 16 -21.99 0.58 25.76
C SER A 16 -20.48 0.70 25.87
N ILE A 17 -19.90 0.34 27.02
CA ILE A 17 -18.43 0.29 27.23
C ILE A 17 -17.78 -0.69 26.25
N ASN A 18 -18.34 -1.89 26.07
CA ASN A 18 -17.80 -2.89 25.14
C ASN A 18 -17.79 -2.37 23.68
N ARG A 19 -18.83 -1.65 23.25
CA ARG A 19 -18.87 -1.02 21.91
C ARG A 19 -17.83 0.08 21.77
N THR A 20 -17.66 0.92 22.79
CA THR A 20 -16.64 1.98 22.82
C THR A 20 -15.24 1.38 22.79
N GLN A 21 -15.00 0.32 23.56
CA GLN A 21 -13.71 -0.39 23.60
C GLN A 21 -13.36 -1.00 22.24
N GLY A 22 -14.34 -1.59 21.54
CA GLY A 22 -14.16 -2.09 20.17
C GLY A 22 -13.79 -0.97 19.20
N SER A 23 -14.51 0.15 19.24
CA SER A 23 -14.24 1.32 18.38
C SER A 23 -12.87 1.95 18.65
N LEU A 24 -12.47 2.01 19.92
CA LEU A 24 -11.14 2.47 20.34
C LEU A 24 -10.06 1.53 19.82
N SER A 25 -10.25 0.21 19.92
CA SER A 25 -9.30 -0.78 19.40
C SER A 25 -9.06 -0.58 17.90
N THR A 26 -10.12 -0.46 17.10
CA THR A 26 -10.00 -0.18 15.66
C THR A 26 -9.28 1.14 15.38
N SER A 27 -9.57 2.19 16.17
CA SER A 27 -8.93 3.50 16.02
C SER A 27 -7.43 3.41 16.34
N MET A 28 -7.06 2.67 17.38
CA MET A 28 -5.65 2.41 17.73
C MET A 28 -4.93 1.60 16.66
N THR A 29 -5.57 0.59 16.05
CA THR A 29 -4.99 -0.15 14.92
C THR A 29 -4.73 0.78 13.74
N ARG A 30 -5.71 1.61 13.34
CA ARG A 30 -5.54 2.58 12.25
C ARG A 30 -4.45 3.60 12.54
N LEU A 31 -4.33 4.06 13.77
CA LEU A 31 -3.26 4.96 14.19
C LEU A 31 -1.89 4.26 14.12
N SER A 32 -1.80 3.03 14.61
CA SER A 32 -0.55 2.26 14.65
C SER A 32 -0.03 1.88 13.27
N THR A 33 -0.91 1.57 12.32
CA THR A 33 -0.52 1.19 10.96
C THR A 33 -0.44 2.39 10.02
N GLY A 34 -1.10 3.50 10.36
CA GLY A 34 -1.32 4.64 9.47
C GLY A 34 -2.31 4.35 8.33
N TYR A 35 -2.86 3.14 8.24
CA TYR A 35 -3.81 2.77 7.20
C TYR A 35 -5.24 2.88 7.70
N ARG A 36 -6.10 3.49 6.89
CA ARG A 36 -7.54 3.54 7.14
C ARG A 36 -8.19 2.15 7.05
N ILE A 37 -7.72 1.32 6.12
CA ILE A 37 -8.22 -0.04 5.87
C ILE A 37 -7.13 -1.01 6.32
N ASN A 38 -7.37 -1.75 7.39
CA ASN A 38 -6.38 -2.69 7.95
C ASN A 38 -6.71 -4.14 7.66
N SER A 39 -7.99 -4.46 7.44
CA SER A 39 -8.47 -5.80 7.13
C SER A 39 -9.46 -5.78 5.97
N SER A 40 -9.54 -6.89 5.25
CA SER A 40 -10.58 -7.15 4.23
C SER A 40 -12.00 -7.09 4.82
N MET A 41 -12.14 -7.23 6.15
CA MET A 41 -13.40 -7.05 6.87
C MET A 41 -13.84 -5.59 6.96
N ASP A 42 -12.90 -4.64 6.93
CA ASP A 42 -13.21 -3.20 7.03
C ASP A 42 -13.74 -2.67 5.69
N ASP A 43 -13.07 -3.04 4.58
CA ASP A 43 -13.43 -2.65 3.21
C ASP A 43 -12.69 -3.54 2.19
N ALA A 44 -13.33 -4.64 1.76
CA ALA A 44 -12.74 -5.58 0.82
C ALA A 44 -12.45 -4.95 -0.56
N ALA A 45 -13.35 -4.09 -1.06
CA ALA A 45 -13.19 -3.45 -2.36
C ALA A 45 -12.08 -2.39 -2.33
N GLY A 46 -12.05 -1.57 -1.28
CA GLY A 46 -11.00 -0.58 -1.05
C GLY A 46 -9.62 -1.22 -0.88
N LEU A 47 -9.54 -2.33 -0.14
CA LEU A 47 -8.29 -3.08 0.01
C LEU A 47 -7.82 -3.70 -1.31
N GLN A 48 -8.74 -4.25 -2.12
CA GLN A 48 -8.42 -4.81 -3.43
C GLN A 48 -7.86 -3.74 -4.38
N ILE A 49 -8.51 -2.58 -4.45
CA ILE A 49 -8.06 -1.46 -5.29
C ILE A 49 -6.69 -0.97 -4.81
N ALA A 50 -6.52 -0.76 -3.49
CA ALA A 50 -5.25 -0.34 -2.92
C ALA A 50 -4.13 -1.34 -3.21
N THR A 51 -4.40 -2.64 -3.11
CA THR A 51 -3.43 -3.70 -3.42
C THR A 51 -3.05 -3.68 -4.89
N ARG A 52 -4.03 -3.52 -5.79
CA ARG A 52 -3.77 -3.40 -7.24
C ARG A 52 -2.92 -2.18 -7.57
N LEU A 53 -3.25 -1.03 -6.98
CA LEU A 53 -2.48 0.21 -7.18
C LEU A 53 -1.06 0.08 -6.61
N LYS A 54 -0.89 -0.58 -5.47
CA LYS A 54 0.43 -0.87 -4.90
C LYS A 54 1.25 -1.76 -5.82
N ALA A 55 0.65 -2.84 -6.34
CA ALA A 55 1.32 -3.74 -7.29
C ALA A 55 1.71 -2.99 -8.58
N GLN A 56 0.81 -2.17 -9.13
CA GLN A 56 1.10 -1.33 -10.29
C GLN A 56 2.25 -0.36 -10.04
N THR A 57 2.27 0.32 -8.88
CA THR A 57 3.33 1.25 -8.51
C THR A 57 4.68 0.56 -8.39
N SER A 58 4.73 -0.59 -7.73
CA SER A 58 5.95 -1.41 -7.64
C SER A 58 6.42 -1.88 -9.01
N GLY A 59 5.49 -2.30 -9.88
CA GLY A 59 5.78 -2.69 -11.26
C GLY A 59 6.34 -1.54 -12.09
N MET A 60 5.77 -0.33 -11.96
CA MET A 60 6.26 0.87 -12.61
C MET A 60 7.66 1.25 -12.14
N ALA A 61 7.99 1.10 -10.85
CA ALA A 61 9.33 1.37 -10.35
C ALA A 61 10.39 0.46 -11.01
N VAL A 62 10.07 -0.82 -11.21
CA VAL A 62 10.94 -1.76 -11.95
C VAL A 62 11.00 -1.39 -13.43
N ALA A 63 9.86 -1.04 -14.04
CA ALA A 63 9.83 -0.60 -15.44
C ALA A 63 10.72 0.63 -15.68
N MET A 64 10.68 1.64 -14.80
CA MET A 64 11.55 2.80 -14.88
C MET A 64 13.03 2.43 -14.78
N ARG A 65 13.39 1.53 -13.86
CA ARG A 65 14.77 1.03 -13.76
C ARG A 65 15.19 0.30 -15.04
N ASN A 66 14.31 -0.50 -15.63
CA ASN A 66 14.58 -1.19 -16.89
C ASN A 66 14.78 -0.20 -18.04
N THR A 67 13.94 0.83 -18.15
CA THR A 67 14.10 1.90 -19.14
C THR A 67 15.43 2.61 -18.98
N GLN A 68 15.83 2.94 -17.74
CA GLN A 68 17.12 3.59 -17.48
C GLN A 68 18.30 2.72 -17.92
N ASN A 69 18.24 1.41 -17.63
CA ASN A 69 19.25 0.46 -18.08
C ASN A 69 19.30 0.35 -19.62
N SER A 70 18.14 0.29 -20.27
CA SER A 70 18.06 0.31 -21.74
C SER A 70 18.66 1.59 -22.32
N THR A 71 18.41 2.75 -21.72
CA THR A 71 19.05 4.02 -22.13
C THR A 71 20.56 3.95 -21.99
N SER A 72 21.09 3.47 -20.86
CA SER A 72 22.54 3.34 -20.67
C SER A 72 23.19 2.36 -21.66
N MET A 73 22.48 1.27 -21.99
CA MET A 73 22.93 0.32 -23.01
C MET A 73 22.96 0.97 -24.40
N LEU A 74 21.91 1.71 -24.76
CA LEU A 74 21.84 2.42 -26.05
C LEU A 74 22.93 3.50 -26.14
N GLN A 75 23.19 4.25 -25.07
CA GLN A 75 24.29 5.22 -25.03
C GLN A 75 25.66 4.56 -25.21
N THR A 76 25.87 3.38 -24.62
CA THR A 76 27.11 2.61 -24.80
C THR A 76 27.23 2.14 -26.26
N ALA A 77 26.14 1.67 -26.85
CA ALA A 77 26.11 1.25 -28.25
C ALA A 77 26.35 2.44 -29.20
N GLU A 78 25.77 3.60 -28.92
CA GLU A 78 25.95 4.83 -29.69
C GLU A 78 27.41 5.30 -29.67
N GLY A 79 28.06 5.31 -28.50
CA GLY A 79 29.49 5.62 -28.38
C GLY A 79 30.38 4.63 -29.14
N ALA A 80 30.04 3.34 -29.12
CA ALA A 80 30.76 2.33 -29.90
C ALA A 80 30.59 2.51 -31.42
N LEU A 81 29.38 2.88 -31.87
CA LEU A 81 29.12 3.16 -33.29
C LEU A 81 29.82 4.43 -33.77
N ASP A 82 29.92 5.45 -32.91
CA ASP A 82 30.64 6.69 -33.24
C ASP A 82 32.13 6.42 -33.47
N GLU A 83 32.76 5.57 -32.63
CA GLU A 83 34.13 5.11 -32.86
C GLU A 83 34.29 4.33 -34.18
N VAL A 84 33.34 3.45 -34.52
CA VAL A 84 33.35 2.73 -35.80
C VAL A 84 33.23 3.69 -36.98
N SER A 85 32.34 4.68 -36.89
CA SER A 85 32.18 5.71 -37.91
C SER A 85 33.47 6.52 -38.10
N ASN A 86 34.10 6.93 -37.00
CA ASN A 86 35.37 7.65 -37.03
C ASN A 86 36.49 6.80 -37.67
N MET A 87 36.54 5.49 -37.42
CA MET A 87 37.50 4.61 -38.10
C MET A 87 37.26 4.55 -39.61
N LEU A 88 36.01 4.44 -40.06
CA LEU A 88 35.66 4.36 -41.48
C LEU A 88 35.96 5.66 -42.24
N VAL A 89 35.73 6.83 -41.62
CA VAL A 89 36.01 8.14 -42.24
C VAL A 89 37.51 8.42 -42.33
N ARG A 90 38.32 7.80 -41.45
CA ARG A 90 39.77 7.98 -41.41
C ARG A 90 40.54 6.99 -42.30
N MET A 91 39.86 5.99 -42.87
CA MET A 91 40.40 5.12 -43.92
C MET A 91 40.35 5.79 -45.29
#